data_AF-A0A5C6F7B3-F1
#
_entry.id   AF-A0A5C6F7B3-F1
#
_cell.length_a   1.000
_cell.length_b   1.000
_cell.length_c   1.000
_cell.angle_alpha   90.00
_cell.angle_beta   90.00
_cell.angle_gamma   90.00
#
_symmetry.space_group_name_H-M   'P 1'
#
loop_
_entity.id
_entity.type
_entity.pdbx_description
1 polymer ?
#
loop_
_entity_poly.entity_id
_entity_poly.type
_entity_poly.pdbx_seq_one_letter_code
_entity_poly.pdbx_strand_id
1 'polypeptide(L)'
;MKRQLFAAACTAALLVTPQFVIAQEAAAPHDHAHDHSAHDHAGHSHAADATGPHGGTVQTVGDSRIETVIVEKGIMFMILGQNDQPIAPPDATGNLRLRIGEGKKEYTYELKTLKNLAIGVGVDLSKVVDQPLHMNVRITKVGTEPLIFHAMGKLASGKLSDELLISLQATCPVSGQPLGSMGKPPKITIGDKSLFVCCAGCTKKVEASPDQYLTKYYTAKGEQVREGVFKSTLADAAAIAAQKTCPVMDEPLGGMGVPGKVSVNGKAVYICCPGCAKKLVAEPDKYLAALKAKGITPPVFQ
;
A
#
# COMPACT_ATOMS: atom_id res chain seq x y z
N MET A 1 -0.78 -63.64 -21.78
CA MET A 1 -1.58 -64.23 -22.89
C MET A 1 -2.96 -64.60 -22.35
N LYS A 2 -3.99 -64.73 -23.21
CA LYS A 2 -5.40 -65.09 -22.90
C LYS A 2 -6.20 -64.12 -22.02
N ARG A 3 -7.26 -63.55 -22.63
CA ARG A 3 -8.47 -63.04 -21.97
C ARG A 3 -9.30 -64.23 -21.45
N GLN A 4 -10.20 -63.99 -20.49
CA GLN A 4 -11.58 -64.50 -20.58
C GLN A 4 -12.57 -63.42 -20.12
N LEU A 5 -13.77 -63.42 -20.69
CA LEU A 5 -14.91 -62.63 -20.24
C LEU A 5 -15.88 -63.55 -19.53
N PHE A 6 -16.65 -63.03 -18.58
CA PHE A 6 -18.00 -63.52 -18.32
C PHE A 6 -18.94 -62.34 -18.10
N ALA A 7 -20.15 -62.46 -18.65
CA ALA A 7 -21.26 -61.54 -18.43
C ALA A 7 -22.50 -62.37 -18.08
N ALA A 8 -23.27 -61.90 -17.11
CA ALA A 8 -24.59 -62.41 -16.75
C ALA A 8 -25.44 -61.22 -16.31
N ALA A 9 -26.75 -61.29 -16.54
CA ALA A 9 -27.67 -60.15 -16.40
C ALA A 9 -28.95 -60.54 -15.65
N CYS A 10 -29.81 -59.54 -15.43
CA CYS A 10 -31.21 -59.66 -14.99
C CYS A 10 -31.46 -60.16 -13.56
N THR A 11 -31.87 -59.24 -12.68
CA THR A 11 -33.30 -59.20 -12.29
C THR A 11 -33.71 -57.78 -11.89
N ALA A 12 -35.00 -57.47 -12.00
CA ALA A 12 -35.57 -56.17 -11.66
C ALA A 12 -36.72 -56.36 -10.66
N ALA A 13 -36.91 -55.37 -9.77
CA ALA A 13 -38.06 -55.31 -8.87
C ALA A 13 -38.57 -53.85 -8.81
N LEU A 14 -39.83 -53.66 -9.18
CA LEU A 14 -40.55 -52.38 -9.08
C LEU A 14 -41.34 -52.36 -7.77
N LEU A 15 -41.28 -51.26 -7.00
CA LEU A 15 -42.36 -50.86 -6.11
C LEU A 15 -42.50 -49.32 -6.01
N VAL A 16 -43.51 -48.81 -6.73
CA VAL A 16 -44.59 -47.92 -6.25
C VAL A 16 -44.22 -46.68 -5.41
N THR A 17 -44.60 -45.51 -5.95
CA THR A 17 -44.78 -44.23 -5.25
C THR A 17 -46.24 -44.03 -4.79
N PRO A 18 -46.50 -43.02 -3.95
CA PRO A 18 -47.66 -42.15 -4.19
C PRO A 18 -47.28 -40.65 -4.24
N GLN A 19 -48.23 -39.81 -4.66
CA GLN A 19 -48.04 -38.38 -4.98
C GLN A 19 -49.00 -37.46 -4.18
N PHE A 20 -48.62 -36.19 -4.02
CA PHE A 20 -49.50 -35.03 -3.78
C PHE A 20 -48.87 -33.83 -4.52
N VAL A 21 -49.44 -33.11 -5.51
CA VAL A 21 -50.82 -32.89 -6.01
C VAL A 21 -51.64 -31.98 -5.08
N ILE A 22 -52.05 -30.75 -5.42
CA ILE A 22 -51.91 -29.93 -6.67
C ILE A 22 -51.00 -28.68 -6.44
N ALA A 23 -50.98 -27.51 -7.11
CA ALA A 23 -51.87 -26.80 -8.05
C ALA A 23 -51.10 -25.86 -9.04
N GLN A 24 -51.82 -24.97 -9.74
CA GLN A 24 -51.35 -23.96 -10.70
C GLN A 24 -52.09 -22.62 -10.53
N GLU A 25 -51.51 -21.51 -11.04
CA GLU A 25 -52.10 -20.55 -12.03
C GLU A 25 -51.08 -19.39 -12.21
N ALA A 26 -50.43 -19.13 -13.36
CA ALA A 26 -50.86 -18.65 -14.68
C ALA A 26 -50.45 -17.17 -14.91
N ALA A 27 -50.51 -16.70 -16.18
CA ALA A 27 -49.98 -15.40 -16.66
C ALA A 27 -50.92 -14.20 -16.32
N ALA A 28 -50.63 -12.91 -16.57
CA ALA A 28 -49.87 -12.30 -17.69
C ALA A 28 -49.29 -10.88 -17.32
N PRO A 29 -48.79 -10.03 -18.26
CA PRO A 29 -47.73 -9.05 -17.99
C PRO A 29 -48.17 -7.64 -17.59
N HIS A 30 -47.20 -6.85 -17.11
CA HIS A 30 -47.20 -5.39 -17.20
C HIS A 30 -45.89 -4.88 -17.79
N ASP A 31 -45.96 -4.22 -18.95
CA ASP A 31 -44.85 -3.51 -19.56
C ASP A 31 -44.55 -2.20 -18.81
N HIS A 32 -43.35 -2.08 -18.24
CA HIS A 32 -42.70 -0.79 -18.02
C HIS A 32 -41.24 -0.87 -18.44
N ALA A 33 -41.00 -0.62 -19.72
CA ALA A 33 -39.66 -0.51 -20.28
C ALA A 33 -38.96 0.75 -19.74
N HIS A 34 -38.02 0.55 -18.82
CA HIS A 34 -37.02 1.57 -18.49
C HIS A 34 -35.71 1.25 -19.21
N ASP A 35 -35.52 1.92 -20.34
CA ASP A 35 -34.24 2.00 -21.04
C ASP A 35 -33.22 2.67 -20.10
N HIS A 36 -32.33 1.85 -19.56
CA HIS A 36 -31.09 2.29 -18.93
C HIS A 36 -29.92 1.82 -19.80
N SER A 37 -29.85 2.42 -21.00
CA SER A 37 -28.71 2.43 -21.89
C SER A 37 -27.39 2.42 -21.13
N ALA A 38 -26.59 1.38 -21.36
CA ALA A 38 -25.39 1.11 -20.58
C ALA A 38 -24.33 2.18 -20.81
N HIS A 39 -24.13 3.04 -19.82
CA HIS A 39 -22.90 3.81 -19.70
C HIS A 39 -21.81 2.90 -19.10
N ASP A 40 -21.05 2.26 -19.98
CA ASP A 40 -19.80 1.55 -19.65
C ASP A 40 -18.73 2.52 -19.14
N HIS A 41 -18.93 3.00 -17.91
CA HIS A 41 -17.85 3.49 -17.08
C HIS A 41 -16.99 2.30 -16.70
N ALA A 42 -15.99 2.01 -17.55
CA ALA A 42 -14.97 1.01 -17.30
C ALA A 42 -14.44 1.16 -15.87
N GLY A 43 -14.85 0.24 -15.00
CA GLY A 43 -14.64 0.36 -13.57
C GLY A 43 -13.16 0.25 -13.25
N HIS A 44 -12.49 1.40 -13.07
CA HIS A 44 -11.16 1.45 -12.47
C HIS A 44 -11.26 0.87 -11.07
N SER A 45 -10.93 -0.41 -10.95
CA SER A 45 -10.86 -1.10 -9.69
C SER A 45 -9.75 -0.45 -8.87
N HIS A 46 -10.16 0.31 -7.84
CA HIS A 46 -9.28 0.78 -6.79
C HIS A 46 -8.84 -0.41 -5.93
N ALA A 47 -8.01 -1.28 -6.52
CA ALA A 47 -7.18 -2.20 -5.76
C ALA A 47 -6.37 -1.36 -4.76
N ALA A 48 -6.41 -1.74 -3.48
CA ALA A 48 -5.77 -0.97 -2.42
C ALA A 48 -4.29 -0.73 -2.74
N ASP A 49 -3.82 0.51 -2.57
CA ASP A 49 -2.53 1.00 -3.08
C ASP A 49 -1.37 0.05 -2.78
N ALA A 50 -0.99 -0.75 -3.78
CA ALA A 50 0.05 -1.74 -3.65
C ALA A 50 1.40 -1.02 -3.54
N THR A 51 1.92 -0.94 -2.32
CA THR A 51 3.25 -0.39 -2.03
C THR A 51 4.29 -1.16 -2.84
N GLY A 52 5.01 -0.44 -3.69
CA GLY A 52 5.97 -1.01 -4.61
C GLY A 52 7.32 -1.37 -3.98
N PRO A 53 8.22 -1.97 -4.77
CA PRO A 53 9.56 -2.35 -4.35
C PRO A 53 10.44 -1.16 -3.92
N HIS A 54 10.15 0.04 -4.42
CA HIS A 54 10.75 1.30 -4.01
C HIS A 54 9.77 2.15 -3.17
N GLY A 55 8.74 1.53 -2.60
CA GLY A 55 7.79 2.12 -1.67
C GLY A 55 6.75 3.08 -2.25
N GLY A 56 6.76 3.32 -3.56
CA GLY A 56 5.75 4.16 -4.23
C GLY A 56 4.42 3.43 -4.42
N THR A 57 3.45 4.11 -5.05
CA THR A 57 2.22 3.45 -5.52
C THR A 57 2.48 2.80 -6.87
N VAL A 58 2.19 1.50 -7.01
CA VAL A 58 2.31 0.78 -8.29
C VAL A 58 0.99 0.77 -9.05
N GLN A 59 1.04 1.05 -10.34
CA GLN A 59 -0.06 0.88 -11.29
C GLN A 59 0.42 0.23 -12.59
N THR A 60 -0.49 -0.33 -13.38
CA THR A 60 -0.19 -0.95 -14.68
C THR A 60 -0.62 -0.02 -15.81
N VAL A 61 0.26 0.20 -16.79
CA VAL A 61 0.04 1.09 -17.95
C VAL A 61 0.46 0.34 -19.22
N GLY A 62 -0.52 -0.17 -19.97
CA GLY A 62 -0.26 -1.21 -20.96
C GLY A 62 0.39 -2.42 -20.30
N ASP A 63 1.42 -2.99 -20.92
CA ASP A 63 2.19 -4.11 -20.33
C ASP A 63 3.20 -3.66 -19.25
N SER A 64 3.35 -2.35 -19.00
CA SER A 64 4.36 -1.82 -18.07
C SER A 64 3.80 -1.64 -16.65
N ARG A 65 4.50 -2.20 -15.65
CA ARG A 65 4.31 -1.82 -14.24
C ARG A 65 5.06 -0.51 -13.97
N ILE A 66 4.33 0.51 -13.49
CA ILE A 66 4.86 1.83 -13.18
C ILE A 66 4.71 2.09 -11.69
N GLU A 67 5.83 2.33 -11.01
CA GLU A 67 5.83 2.77 -9.62
C GLU A 67 6.05 4.29 -9.54
N THR A 68 5.15 4.99 -8.87
CA THR A 68 5.24 6.45 -8.66
C THR A 68 5.76 6.72 -7.25
N VAL A 69 6.98 7.28 -7.17
CA VAL A 69 7.67 7.61 -5.91
C VAL A 69 7.75 9.14 -5.78
N ILE A 70 7.27 9.66 -4.66
CA ILE A 70 7.16 11.11 -4.37
C ILE A 70 8.02 11.44 -3.16
N VAL A 71 9.00 12.33 -3.33
CA VAL A 71 10.01 12.67 -2.31
C VAL A 71 10.13 14.18 -2.19
N GLU A 72 10.69 14.71 -1.09
CA GLU A 72 10.70 16.17 -0.83
C GLU A 72 11.38 16.96 -1.95
N LYS A 73 12.33 16.35 -2.65
CA LYS A 73 13.12 16.97 -3.73
C LYS A 73 12.80 16.47 -5.14
N GLY A 74 11.73 15.69 -5.35
CA GLY A 74 11.39 15.22 -6.70
C GLY A 74 10.21 14.26 -6.81
N ILE A 75 9.87 13.98 -8.06
CA ILE A 75 8.89 12.97 -8.46
C ILE A 75 9.56 12.01 -9.43
N MET A 76 9.42 10.71 -9.19
CA MET A 76 10.01 9.63 -9.98
C MET A 76 8.94 8.63 -10.43
N PHE A 77 9.04 8.20 -11.68
CA PHE A 77 8.27 7.14 -12.29
C PHE A 77 9.24 6.02 -12.67
N MET A 78 9.11 4.87 -12.01
CA MET A 78 9.98 3.72 -12.22
C MET A 78 9.23 2.70 -13.07
N ILE A 79 9.68 2.52 -14.32
CA ILE A 79 9.23 1.42 -15.18
C ILE A 79 9.90 0.17 -14.63
N LEU A 80 9.11 -0.73 -14.03
CA LEU A 80 9.62 -1.91 -13.34
C LEU A 80 9.84 -3.06 -14.33
N GLY A 81 11.09 -3.48 -14.46
CA GLY A 81 11.49 -4.66 -15.22
C GLY A 81 11.42 -5.95 -14.40
N GLN A 82 12.12 -6.98 -14.89
CA GLN A 82 12.33 -8.22 -14.14
C GLN A 82 13.07 -7.94 -12.82
N ASN A 83 12.73 -8.69 -11.77
CA ASN A 83 13.25 -8.51 -10.41
C ASN A 83 13.02 -7.10 -9.83
N ASP A 84 11.92 -6.44 -10.22
CA ASP A 84 11.43 -5.21 -9.60
C ASP A 84 12.44 -4.02 -9.65
N GLN A 85 13.35 -4.00 -10.64
CA GLN A 85 14.29 -2.89 -10.85
C GLN A 85 13.76 -1.86 -11.87
N PRO A 86 14.13 -0.57 -11.75
CA PRO A 86 13.83 0.43 -12.78
C PRO A 86 14.63 0.17 -14.07
N ILE A 87 13.98 0.28 -15.24
CA ILE A 87 14.58 -0.05 -16.54
C ILE A 87 14.45 1.05 -17.61
N ALA A 88 14.35 2.33 -17.23
CA ALA A 88 14.25 3.41 -18.21
C ALA A 88 15.53 3.54 -19.08
N PRO A 89 15.41 3.63 -20.42
CA PRO A 89 16.55 3.91 -21.29
C PRO A 89 17.23 5.25 -20.99
N PRO A 90 18.56 5.38 -21.15
CA PRO A 90 19.30 6.59 -20.77
C PRO A 90 18.86 7.88 -21.50
N ASP A 91 18.30 7.77 -22.71
CA ASP A 91 17.85 8.90 -23.51
C ASP A 91 16.33 9.16 -23.42
N ALA A 92 15.62 8.38 -22.60
CA ALA A 92 14.19 8.53 -22.37
C ALA A 92 13.84 9.82 -21.60
N THR A 93 12.68 10.36 -21.91
CA THR A 93 12.25 11.69 -21.47
C THR A 93 10.73 11.77 -21.48
N GLY A 94 10.15 12.92 -21.12
CA GLY A 94 8.70 13.07 -21.07
C GLY A 94 8.26 14.42 -20.55
N ASN A 95 6.95 14.54 -20.33
CA ASN A 95 6.34 15.67 -19.66
C ASN A 95 5.49 15.20 -18.48
N LEU A 96 5.64 15.87 -17.35
CA LEU A 96 4.69 15.82 -16.23
C LEU A 96 3.92 17.14 -16.20
N ARG A 97 2.59 17.09 -16.23
CA ARG A 97 1.75 18.21 -15.78
C ARG A 97 1.24 17.88 -14.38
N LEU A 98 1.73 18.63 -13.39
CA LEU A 98 1.42 18.48 -11.98
C LEU A 98 0.33 19.49 -11.57
N ARG A 99 -0.73 19.02 -10.93
CA ARG A 99 -1.80 19.85 -10.36
C ARG A 99 -1.94 19.54 -8.87
N ILE A 100 -2.00 20.57 -8.04
CA ILE A 100 -1.92 20.45 -6.57
C ILE A 100 -3.30 20.70 -5.95
N GLY A 101 -3.76 19.76 -5.13
CA GLY A 101 -5.07 19.76 -4.48
C GLY A 101 -6.22 19.89 -5.49
N GLU A 102 -7.25 20.64 -5.11
CA GLU A 102 -8.35 21.05 -5.99
C GLU A 102 -7.99 22.30 -6.84
N GLY A 103 -6.75 22.78 -6.76
CA GLY A 103 -6.29 23.92 -7.54
C GLY A 103 -6.39 23.67 -9.05
N LYS A 104 -6.81 24.69 -9.80
CA LYS A 104 -6.96 24.64 -11.27
C LYS A 104 -5.65 24.86 -12.05
N LYS A 105 -4.57 25.21 -11.36
CA LYS A 105 -3.27 25.53 -11.98
C LYS A 105 -2.44 24.26 -12.17
N GLU A 106 -2.17 23.88 -13.42
CA GLU A 106 -1.15 22.89 -13.76
C GLU A 106 0.25 23.54 -13.83
N TYR A 107 1.28 22.77 -13.49
CA TYR A 107 2.69 23.08 -13.62
C TYR A 107 3.34 22.03 -14.52
N THR A 108 3.95 22.45 -15.63
CA THR A 108 4.59 21.53 -16.59
C THR A 108 6.07 21.39 -16.31
N TYR A 109 6.55 20.14 -16.25
CA TYR A 109 7.93 19.77 -16.02
C TYR A 109 8.43 18.80 -17.10
N GLU A 110 9.67 18.99 -17.53
CA GLU A 110 10.41 18.06 -18.38
C GLU A 110 10.92 16.89 -17.51
N LEU A 111 10.67 15.65 -17.93
CA LEU A 111 11.13 14.44 -17.25
C LEU A 111 12.41 13.90 -17.91
N LYS A 112 13.34 13.37 -17.13
CA LYS A 112 14.62 12.82 -17.62
C LYS A 112 14.96 11.51 -16.91
N THR A 113 15.62 10.59 -17.61
CA THR A 113 16.19 9.40 -16.97
C THR A 113 17.27 9.80 -15.97
N LEU A 114 17.15 9.25 -14.76
CA LEU A 114 18.03 9.49 -13.61
C LEU A 114 19.08 8.37 -13.49
N LYS A 115 20.09 8.57 -12.64
CA LYS A 115 21.20 7.61 -12.45
C LYS A 115 20.78 6.22 -11.95
N ASN A 116 19.57 6.10 -11.41
CA ASN A 116 18.95 4.85 -10.94
C ASN A 116 17.97 4.23 -11.95
N LEU A 117 17.98 4.67 -13.22
CA LEU A 117 17.08 4.21 -14.30
C LEU A 117 15.57 4.43 -14.01
N ALA A 118 15.25 5.36 -13.11
CA ALA A 118 13.93 5.97 -12.99
C ALA A 118 13.81 7.18 -13.94
N ILE A 119 12.61 7.55 -14.36
CA ILE A 119 12.36 8.80 -15.08
C ILE A 119 11.70 9.79 -14.12
N GLY A 120 12.25 10.99 -13.98
CA GLY A 120 11.75 11.94 -12.99
C GLY A 120 12.15 13.38 -13.22
N VAL A 121 11.79 14.22 -12.26
CA VAL A 121 12.19 15.62 -12.18
C VAL A 121 12.48 16.03 -10.74
N GLY A 122 13.52 16.84 -10.55
CA GLY A 122 13.81 17.49 -9.28
C GLY A 122 12.88 18.69 -9.06
N VAL A 123 12.06 18.63 -8.01
CA VAL A 123 11.08 19.67 -7.63
C VAL A 123 11.00 19.77 -6.11
N ASP A 124 11.00 21.00 -5.57
CA ASP A 124 10.85 21.21 -4.12
C ASP A 124 9.38 21.10 -3.72
N LEU A 125 9.01 19.94 -3.16
CA LEU A 125 7.66 19.62 -2.72
C LEU A 125 7.41 19.97 -1.25
N SER A 126 8.40 20.51 -0.53
CA SER A 126 8.31 20.86 0.91
C SER A 126 7.11 21.76 1.29
N LYS A 127 6.57 22.51 0.32
CA LYS A 127 5.41 23.43 0.51
C LYS A 127 4.05 22.80 0.18
N VAL A 128 4.02 21.56 -0.33
CA VAL A 128 2.80 20.83 -0.73
C VAL A 128 2.65 19.48 0.00
N VAL A 129 3.31 19.39 1.16
CA VAL A 129 3.17 18.31 2.15
C VAL A 129 1.69 18.02 2.47
N ASP A 130 1.34 16.74 2.50
CA ASP A 130 -0.01 16.16 2.67
C ASP A 130 -1.10 16.64 1.69
N GLN A 131 -0.76 17.46 0.68
CA GLN A 131 -1.70 17.88 -0.36
C GLN A 131 -1.76 16.83 -1.49
N PRO A 132 -2.95 16.55 -2.07
CA PRO A 132 -3.06 15.67 -3.22
C PRO A 132 -2.27 16.19 -4.43
N LEU A 133 -1.45 15.34 -5.02
CA LEU A 133 -0.70 15.61 -6.25
C LEU A 133 -1.31 14.81 -7.39
N HIS A 134 -1.95 15.51 -8.32
CA HIS A 134 -2.48 14.95 -9.56
C HIS A 134 -1.43 15.08 -10.66
N MET A 135 -1.04 13.97 -11.27
CA MET A 135 0.10 13.91 -12.20
C MET A 135 -0.35 13.37 -13.55
N ASN A 136 -0.45 14.24 -14.54
CA ASN A 136 -0.71 13.87 -15.93
C ASN A 136 0.64 13.64 -16.63
N VAL A 137 0.98 12.38 -16.88
CA VAL A 137 2.33 11.96 -17.30
C VAL A 137 2.30 11.45 -18.75
N ARG A 138 3.30 11.88 -19.54
CA ARG A 138 3.68 11.24 -20.81
C ARG A 138 5.18 10.95 -20.75
N ILE A 139 5.57 9.72 -21.04
CA ILE A 139 6.96 9.27 -21.16
C ILE A 139 7.17 8.79 -22.60
N THR A 140 8.32 9.11 -23.21
CA THR A 140 8.68 8.76 -24.59
C THR A 140 9.99 7.97 -24.63
N LYS A 141 10.23 7.23 -25.72
CA LYS A 141 11.42 6.38 -25.94
C LYS A 141 11.58 5.25 -24.90
N VAL A 142 10.47 4.68 -24.47
CA VAL A 142 10.40 3.57 -23.49
C VAL A 142 9.80 2.29 -24.08
N GLY A 143 9.68 2.26 -25.41
CA GLY A 143 9.00 1.26 -26.21
C GLY A 143 8.73 1.82 -27.60
N THR A 144 7.88 1.13 -28.37
CA THR A 144 7.35 1.61 -29.67
C THR A 144 6.42 2.81 -29.50
N GLU A 145 5.64 2.84 -28.42
CA GLU A 145 4.68 3.89 -28.11
C GLU A 145 5.04 4.66 -26.82
N PRO A 146 4.59 5.91 -26.66
CA PRO A 146 4.77 6.66 -25.43
C PRO A 146 3.81 6.18 -24.33
N LEU A 147 4.33 5.88 -23.14
CA LEU A 147 3.49 5.61 -21.97
C LEU A 147 2.77 6.91 -21.55
N ILE A 148 1.44 6.89 -21.50
CA ILE A 148 0.62 8.03 -21.08
C ILE A 148 -0.31 7.57 -19.96
N PHE A 149 -0.29 8.25 -18.82
CA PHE A 149 -1.07 7.86 -17.65
C PHE A 149 -1.38 9.04 -16.72
N HIS A 150 -2.43 8.88 -15.92
CA HIS A 150 -2.60 9.66 -14.70
C HIS A 150 -1.94 8.92 -13.53
N ALA A 151 -1.43 9.66 -12.56
CA ALA A 151 -1.02 9.13 -11.25
C ALA A 151 -1.46 10.09 -10.16
N MET A 152 -1.74 9.56 -8.97
CA MET A 152 -2.08 10.34 -7.77
C MET A 152 -1.19 9.94 -6.60
N GLY A 153 -0.94 10.89 -5.69
CA GLY A 153 -0.24 10.64 -4.43
C GLY A 153 -0.16 11.89 -3.57
N LYS A 154 0.66 11.86 -2.52
CA LYS A 154 0.94 12.99 -1.61
C LYS A 154 2.37 12.89 -1.08
N LEU A 155 3.03 14.02 -0.82
CA LEU A 155 4.28 14.02 -0.05
C LEU A 155 3.93 13.87 1.44
N ALA A 156 4.48 12.85 2.10
CA ALA A 156 4.26 12.64 3.53
C ALA A 156 4.95 13.71 4.40
N SER A 157 4.26 14.19 5.44
CA SER A 157 4.77 15.20 6.39
C SER A 157 5.84 14.73 7.37
N GLY A 158 6.20 13.43 7.36
CA GLY A 158 6.99 12.80 8.43
C GLY A 158 6.25 12.64 9.76
N LYS A 159 5.07 13.27 9.91
CA LYS A 159 4.02 12.80 10.81
C LYS A 159 3.40 11.57 10.16
N LEU A 160 3.19 10.51 10.94
CA LEU A 160 2.57 9.30 10.41
C LEU A 160 1.11 9.60 10.04
N SER A 161 0.74 9.30 8.80
CA SER A 161 -0.64 9.40 8.34
C SER A 161 -1.52 8.37 9.04
N ASP A 162 -2.83 8.61 9.10
CA ASP A 162 -3.77 7.63 9.62
C ASP A 162 -3.70 6.33 8.79
N GLU A 163 -3.49 6.42 7.47
CA GLU A 163 -3.24 5.25 6.61
C GLU A 163 -2.00 4.44 7.05
N LEU A 164 -0.90 5.11 7.42
CA LEU A 164 0.31 4.44 7.89
C LEU A 164 0.15 3.85 9.29
N LEU A 165 -0.57 4.52 10.19
CA LEU A 165 -0.90 3.99 11.51
C LEU A 165 -1.84 2.77 11.40
N ILE A 166 -2.79 2.78 10.46
CA ILE A 166 -3.62 1.63 10.09
C ILE A 166 -2.72 0.48 9.60
N SER A 167 -1.74 0.73 8.72
CA SER A 167 -0.80 -0.28 8.23
C SER A 167 0.13 -0.84 9.32
N LEU A 168 0.56 -0.01 10.28
CA LEU A 168 1.36 -0.42 11.44
C LEU A 168 0.56 -1.29 12.42
N GLN A 169 -0.76 -1.13 12.48
CA GLN A 169 -1.64 -1.93 13.34
C GLN A 169 -2.15 -3.21 12.64
N ALA A 170 -2.40 -3.12 11.33
CA ALA A 170 -2.92 -4.14 10.40
C ALA A 170 -4.29 -4.79 10.73
N THR A 171 -4.62 -5.01 12.00
CA THR A 171 -5.82 -5.74 12.45
C THR A 171 -6.63 -4.95 13.47
N CYS A 172 -7.96 -5.14 13.46
CA CYS A 172 -8.87 -4.57 14.43
C CYS A 172 -8.63 -5.18 15.82
N PRO A 173 -8.52 -4.36 16.88
CA PRO A 173 -8.10 -4.84 18.20
C PRO A 173 -9.20 -5.64 18.91
N VAL A 174 -10.45 -5.44 18.48
CA VAL A 174 -11.66 -6.05 19.03
C VAL A 174 -12.04 -7.34 18.30
N SER A 175 -11.93 -7.39 16.97
CA SER A 175 -12.40 -8.51 16.14
C SER A 175 -11.29 -9.38 15.53
N GLY A 176 -10.02 -8.93 15.60
CA GLY A 176 -8.88 -9.59 14.95
C GLY A 176 -8.85 -9.49 13.42
N GLN A 177 -9.91 -8.97 12.79
CA GLN A 177 -10.03 -8.89 11.33
C GLN A 177 -9.11 -7.81 10.74
N PRO A 178 -8.64 -7.95 9.49
CA PRO A 178 -7.83 -6.93 8.82
C PRO A 178 -8.54 -5.57 8.77
N LEU A 179 -7.81 -4.50 9.03
CA LEU A 179 -8.33 -3.13 8.84
C LEU A 179 -8.52 -2.83 7.34
N GLY A 180 -9.42 -1.91 7.00
CA GLY A 180 -9.78 -1.58 5.62
C GLY A 180 -10.82 -2.51 4.99
N SER A 181 -10.92 -3.76 5.44
CA SER A 181 -11.89 -4.77 4.95
C SER A 181 -13.37 -4.39 5.09
N MET A 182 -13.68 -3.38 5.91
CA MET A 182 -15.03 -2.86 6.17
C MET A 182 -15.13 -1.36 5.81
N GLY A 183 -14.30 -0.88 4.89
CA GLY A 183 -14.14 0.55 4.56
C GLY A 183 -13.15 1.26 5.49
N LYS A 184 -13.17 2.60 5.49
CA LYS A 184 -12.19 3.42 6.23
C LYS A 184 -12.29 3.16 7.75
N PRO A 185 -11.23 2.65 8.41
CA PRO A 185 -11.23 2.37 9.84
C PRO A 185 -11.55 3.61 10.70
N PRO A 186 -12.57 3.57 11.59
CA PRO A 186 -12.73 4.60 12.60
C PRO A 186 -11.51 4.68 13.52
N LYS A 187 -11.05 5.91 13.76
CA LYS A 187 -9.93 6.24 14.63
C LYS A 187 -10.40 6.56 16.05
N ILE A 188 -9.64 6.09 17.03
CA ILE A 188 -9.86 6.30 18.46
C ILE A 188 -8.55 6.86 19.03
N THR A 189 -8.64 7.96 19.77
CA THR A 189 -7.46 8.64 20.34
C THR A 189 -7.50 8.48 21.85
N ILE A 190 -6.42 7.95 22.43
CA ILE A 190 -6.30 7.67 23.87
C ILE A 190 -5.00 8.30 24.35
N GLY A 191 -5.07 9.50 24.90
CA GLY A 191 -3.88 10.32 25.17
C GLY A 191 -3.13 10.69 23.87
N ASP A 192 -1.85 10.32 23.78
CA ASP A 192 -1.02 10.46 22.57
C ASP A 192 -1.25 9.32 21.55
N LYS A 193 -1.91 8.24 21.96
CA LYS A 193 -2.02 6.99 21.18
C LYS A 193 -3.22 7.01 20.24
N SER A 194 -3.07 6.39 19.08
CA SER A 194 -4.09 6.25 18.05
C SER A 194 -4.34 4.77 17.79
N LEU A 195 -5.58 4.33 17.99
CA LEU A 195 -6.01 2.96 17.75
C LEU A 195 -7.17 2.95 16.75
N PHE A 196 -7.13 2.03 15.79
CA PHE A 196 -8.11 1.95 14.70
C PHE A 196 -8.95 0.69 14.83
N VAL A 197 -10.23 0.76 14.45
CA VAL A 197 -11.15 -0.38 14.49
C VAL A 197 -11.77 -0.64 13.11
N CYS A 198 -12.37 -1.83 12.89
CA CYS A 198 -13.04 -2.11 11.62
C CYS A 198 -14.44 -1.48 11.49
N CYS A 199 -15.13 -1.18 12.60
CA CYS A 199 -16.48 -0.62 12.57
C CYS A 199 -16.86 0.10 13.88
N ALA A 200 -17.94 0.91 13.86
CA ALA A 200 -18.44 1.66 15.02
C ALA A 200 -18.85 0.76 16.21
N GLY A 201 -19.26 -0.48 15.97
CA GLY A 201 -19.54 -1.46 17.03
C GLY A 201 -18.29 -1.92 17.80
N CYS A 202 -17.11 -1.78 17.21
CA CYS A 202 -15.84 -2.01 17.89
C CYS A 202 -15.37 -0.76 18.66
N THR A 203 -15.72 0.45 18.21
CA THR A 203 -15.37 1.71 18.90
C THR A 203 -15.80 1.69 20.36
N LYS A 204 -17.09 1.40 20.61
CA LYS A 204 -17.67 1.34 21.96
C LYS A 204 -16.99 0.34 22.90
N LYS A 205 -16.43 -0.75 22.35
CA LYS A 205 -15.69 -1.75 23.13
C LYS A 205 -14.30 -1.24 23.54
N VAL A 206 -13.61 -0.53 22.66
CA VAL A 206 -12.33 0.12 22.99
C VAL A 206 -12.54 1.24 24.02
N GLU A 207 -13.55 2.10 23.81
CA GLU A 207 -13.87 3.21 24.72
C GLU A 207 -14.20 2.74 26.14
N ALA A 208 -14.83 1.56 26.29
CA ALA A 208 -15.16 0.96 27.59
C ALA A 208 -13.96 0.30 28.30
N SER A 209 -12.85 0.00 27.62
CA SER A 209 -11.70 -0.73 28.18
C SER A 209 -10.38 -0.39 27.45
N PRO A 210 -9.98 0.89 27.37
CA PRO A 210 -8.90 1.34 26.47
C PRO A 210 -7.56 0.63 26.73
N ASP A 211 -7.16 0.49 28.00
CA ASP A 211 -5.85 -0.05 28.39
C ASP A 211 -5.68 -1.53 28.00
N GLN A 212 -6.76 -2.30 28.01
CA GLN A 212 -6.77 -3.70 27.57
C GLN A 212 -6.37 -3.80 26.09
N TYR A 213 -6.90 -2.92 25.24
CA TYR A 213 -6.62 -2.94 23.81
C TYR A 213 -5.29 -2.26 23.48
N LEU A 214 -4.92 -1.18 24.18
CA LEU A 214 -3.59 -0.58 24.04
C LEU A 214 -2.48 -1.57 24.40
N THR A 215 -2.57 -2.25 25.55
CA THR A 215 -1.54 -3.22 26.01
C THR A 215 -1.30 -4.33 24.99
N LYS A 216 -2.34 -4.78 24.28
CA LYS A 216 -2.25 -5.85 23.28
C LYS A 216 -1.66 -5.39 21.94
N TYR A 217 -1.83 -4.12 21.55
CA TYR A 217 -1.48 -3.63 20.20
C TYR A 217 -0.36 -2.57 20.15
N TYR A 218 0.02 -1.99 21.30
CA TYR A 218 1.25 -1.19 21.47
C TYR A 218 2.41 -2.06 22.00
N THR A 219 2.58 -3.27 21.45
CA THR A 219 3.74 -4.12 21.73
C THR A 219 4.87 -3.78 20.76
N ALA A 220 6.12 -3.69 21.25
CA ALA A 220 7.26 -3.30 20.43
C ALA A 220 7.81 -4.44 19.53
N LYS A 221 7.47 -5.70 19.82
CA LYS A 221 7.98 -6.86 19.09
C LYS A 221 7.34 -7.00 17.70
N GLY A 222 7.97 -6.37 16.72
CA GLY A 222 7.67 -6.59 15.30
C GLY A 222 8.11 -7.97 14.82
N GLU A 223 7.41 -8.49 13.81
CA GLU A 223 7.79 -9.70 13.07
C GLU A 223 9.06 -9.47 12.24
N GLN A 224 10.00 -10.42 12.22
CA GLN A 224 11.17 -10.34 11.36
C GLN A 224 10.81 -10.68 9.90
N VAL A 225 11.00 -9.72 8.99
CA VAL A 225 10.67 -9.87 7.55
C VAL A 225 11.87 -10.21 6.68
N ARG A 226 13.08 -9.82 7.12
CA ARG A 226 14.37 -10.23 6.54
C ARG A 226 15.38 -10.30 7.69
N GLU A 227 16.51 -10.97 7.48
CA GLU A 227 17.60 -11.02 8.47
C GLU A 227 17.96 -9.60 8.97
N GLY A 228 17.86 -9.39 10.28
CA GLY A 228 18.09 -8.08 10.92
C GLY A 228 17.00 -7.00 10.73
N VAL A 229 15.95 -7.27 9.94
CA VAL A 229 14.87 -6.30 9.62
C VAL A 229 13.52 -6.78 10.12
N PHE A 230 12.89 -5.96 10.94
CA PHE A 230 11.61 -6.24 11.59
C PHE A 230 10.54 -5.26 11.09
N LYS A 231 9.27 -5.65 11.07
CA LYS A 231 8.16 -4.71 10.86
C LYS A 231 8.16 -3.70 12.01
N SER A 232 7.95 -2.43 11.71
CA SER A 232 7.58 -1.46 12.75
C SER A 232 6.17 -1.73 13.27
N THR A 233 5.91 -1.30 14.49
CA THR A 233 4.65 -1.47 15.23
C THR A 233 4.04 -0.12 15.61
N LEU A 234 2.83 -0.11 16.20
CA LEU A 234 2.29 1.11 16.82
C LEU A 234 3.15 1.64 17.98
N ALA A 235 3.92 0.81 18.67
CA ALA A 235 4.84 1.26 19.72
C ALA A 235 6.02 2.07 19.15
N ASP A 236 6.47 1.72 17.94
CA ASP A 236 7.57 2.42 17.26
C ASP A 236 7.12 3.79 16.68
N ALA A 237 5.81 4.04 16.59
CA ALA A 237 5.22 5.19 15.89
C ALA A 237 5.82 6.56 16.29
N ALA A 238 5.98 6.83 17.58
CA ALA A 238 6.56 8.08 18.07
C ALA A 238 8.04 8.22 17.69
N ALA A 239 8.79 7.12 17.66
CA ALA A 239 10.21 7.11 17.32
C ALA A 239 10.43 7.28 15.81
N ILE A 240 9.56 6.70 14.97
CA ILE A 240 9.55 6.94 13.51
C ILE A 240 9.26 8.42 13.23
N ALA A 241 8.23 9.00 13.86
CA ALA A 241 7.87 10.41 13.71
C ALA A 241 8.94 11.38 14.27
N ALA A 242 9.73 10.95 15.26
CA ALA A 242 10.90 11.68 15.73
C ALA A 242 12.08 11.58 14.74
N GLN A 243 12.31 10.40 14.15
CA GLN A 243 13.41 10.18 13.20
C GLN A 243 13.16 10.86 11.84
N LYS A 244 11.91 10.87 11.36
CA LYS A 244 11.39 11.49 10.12
C LYS A 244 11.98 11.00 8.80
N THR A 245 13.28 10.71 8.73
CA THR A 245 14.03 10.35 7.52
C THR A 245 14.80 9.05 7.72
N CYS A 246 14.96 8.27 6.65
CA CYS A 246 15.84 7.11 6.58
C CYS A 246 17.30 7.60 6.57
N PRO A 247 18.17 7.21 7.51
CA PRO A 247 19.54 7.74 7.56
C PRO A 247 20.44 7.23 6.43
N VAL A 248 19.99 6.25 5.63
CA VAL A 248 20.77 5.63 4.56
C VAL A 248 20.56 6.28 3.19
N MET A 249 19.36 6.85 2.97
CA MET A 249 18.91 7.46 1.71
C MET A 249 18.38 8.89 1.88
N ASP A 250 18.32 9.39 3.12
CA ASP A 250 17.70 10.66 3.55
C ASP A 250 16.19 10.81 3.29
N GLU A 251 15.54 9.80 2.71
CA GLU A 251 14.11 9.82 2.34
C GLU A 251 13.12 9.80 3.52
N PRO A 252 11.94 10.44 3.42
CA PRO A 252 10.90 10.43 4.45
C PRO A 252 10.42 9.01 4.83
N LEU A 253 10.38 8.73 6.13
CA LEU A 253 9.80 7.50 6.66
C LEU A 253 8.28 7.53 6.49
N GLY A 254 7.70 6.40 6.05
CA GLY A 254 6.28 6.31 5.71
C GLY A 254 5.95 6.67 4.26
N GLY A 255 6.82 7.41 3.57
CA GLY A 255 6.71 7.67 2.13
C GLY A 255 7.04 6.46 1.25
N MET A 256 7.52 5.37 1.86
CA MET A 256 7.87 4.10 1.20
C MET A 256 7.13 2.90 1.83
N GLY A 257 5.93 3.13 2.35
CA GLY A 257 5.17 2.16 3.14
C GLY A 257 5.63 2.05 4.60
N VAL A 258 5.33 0.92 5.25
CA VAL A 258 5.70 0.67 6.66
C VAL A 258 7.23 0.60 6.82
N PRO A 259 7.86 1.48 7.62
CA PRO A 259 9.29 1.45 7.83
C PRO A 259 9.78 0.12 8.44
N GLY A 260 10.93 -0.36 7.98
CA GLY A 260 11.64 -1.45 8.64
C GLY A 260 12.34 -0.95 9.91
N LYS A 261 12.24 -1.69 11.01
CA LYS A 261 13.02 -1.47 12.23
C LYS A 261 14.26 -2.38 12.19
N VAL A 262 15.44 -1.80 12.44
CA VAL A 262 16.73 -2.51 12.46
C VAL A 262 17.46 -2.20 13.77
N SER A 263 18.16 -3.20 14.32
CA SER A 263 19.03 -3.03 15.49
C SER A 263 20.41 -2.54 15.05
N VAL A 264 20.81 -1.36 15.54
CA VAL A 264 22.10 -0.72 15.26
C VAL A 264 22.76 -0.41 16.60
N ASN A 265 23.79 -1.17 16.98
CA ASN A 265 24.43 -1.11 18.31
C ASN A 265 23.40 -1.10 19.47
N GLY A 266 22.39 -1.98 19.39
CA GLY A 266 21.32 -2.11 20.40
C GLY A 266 20.23 -1.02 20.35
N LYS A 267 20.23 -0.17 19.32
CA LYS A 267 19.23 0.89 19.12
C LYS A 267 18.30 0.58 17.95
N ALA A 268 17.03 0.93 18.08
CA ALA A 268 16.07 0.84 16.98
C ALA A 268 16.23 2.03 16.04
N VAL A 269 16.70 1.74 14.82
CA VAL A 269 16.78 2.71 13.72
C VAL A 269 15.82 2.28 12.61
N TYR A 270 15.10 3.25 12.07
CA TYR A 270 14.06 3.00 11.07
C TYR A 270 14.59 3.27 9.65
N ILE A 271 14.18 2.43 8.70
CA ILE A 271 14.56 2.54 7.29
C ILE A 271 13.33 2.52 6.39
N CYS A 272 13.38 3.30 5.31
CA CYS A 272 12.28 3.44 4.36
C CYS A 272 12.03 2.17 3.55
N CYS A 273 13.07 1.38 3.24
CA CYS A 273 12.94 0.07 2.61
C CYS A 273 13.97 -0.93 3.19
N PRO A 274 13.70 -2.26 3.18
CA PRO A 274 14.61 -3.25 3.77
C PRO A 274 16.01 -3.33 3.11
N GLY A 275 16.18 -2.82 1.89
CA GLY A 275 17.47 -2.80 1.18
C GLY A 275 18.54 -1.98 1.92
N CYS A 276 18.12 -0.98 2.71
CA CYS A 276 19.03 -0.13 3.49
C CYS A 276 19.74 -0.87 4.64
N ALA A 277 19.19 -2.01 5.11
CA ALA A 277 19.60 -2.64 6.37
C ALA A 277 21.07 -3.11 6.39
N LYS A 278 21.55 -3.75 5.31
CA LYS A 278 22.94 -4.26 5.26
C LYS A 278 23.97 -3.15 5.43
N LYS A 279 23.74 -2.00 4.79
CA LYS A 279 24.62 -0.82 4.89
C LYS A 279 24.52 -0.18 6.28
N LEU A 280 23.32 -0.10 6.84
CA LEU A 280 23.05 0.42 8.18
C LEU A 280 23.80 -0.35 9.28
N VAL A 281 23.81 -1.68 9.20
CA VAL A 281 24.51 -2.57 10.15
C VAL A 281 26.02 -2.60 9.90
N ALA A 282 26.48 -2.39 8.67
CA ALA A 282 27.91 -2.34 8.33
C ALA A 282 28.62 -1.03 8.76
N GLU A 283 27.88 0.09 8.84
CA GLU A 283 28.44 1.40 9.24
C GLU A 283 27.68 2.01 10.44
N PRO A 284 27.57 1.30 11.59
CA PRO A 284 26.58 1.63 12.62
C PRO A 284 26.81 3.01 13.26
N ASP A 285 28.05 3.32 13.65
CA ASP A 285 28.37 4.58 14.34
C ASP A 285 28.24 5.80 13.42
N LYS A 286 28.51 5.65 12.13
CA LYS A 286 28.27 6.67 11.09
C LYS A 286 26.79 7.05 11.03
N TYR A 287 25.90 6.06 11.01
CA TYR A 287 24.46 6.30 10.93
C TYR A 287 23.86 6.79 12.26
N LEU A 288 24.35 6.29 13.41
CA LEU A 288 23.97 6.83 14.72
C LEU A 288 24.47 8.27 14.93
N ALA A 289 25.66 8.62 14.43
CA ALA A 289 26.18 9.99 14.44
C ALA A 289 25.35 10.91 13.52
N ALA A 290 24.98 10.46 12.32
CA ALA A 290 24.13 11.22 11.40
C ALA A 290 22.73 11.51 12.01
N LEU A 291 22.14 10.54 12.70
CA LEU A 291 20.89 10.73 13.44
C LEU A 291 21.06 11.72 14.60
N LYS A 292 22.12 11.56 15.41
CA LYS A 292 22.44 12.48 16.52
C LYS A 292 22.67 13.92 16.03
N ALA A 293 23.33 14.10 14.88
CA ALA A 293 23.54 15.41 14.27
C ALA A 293 22.24 16.09 13.81
N LYS A 294 21.23 15.30 13.42
CA LYS A 294 19.84 15.75 13.15
C LYS A 294 19.01 15.95 14.44
N GLY A 295 19.62 15.86 15.63
CA GLY A 295 18.93 15.96 16.93
C GLY A 295 18.14 14.70 17.33
N ILE A 296 18.24 13.62 16.57
CA ILE A 296 17.48 12.39 16.79
C ILE A 296 18.26 11.49 17.75
N THR A 297 17.60 11.00 18.80
CA THR A 297 18.14 9.96 19.68
C THR A 297 17.37 8.66 19.45
N PRO A 298 17.95 7.67 18.73
CA PRO A 298 17.29 6.38 18.52
C PRO A 298 17.07 5.63 19.84
N PRO A 299 15.84 5.12 20.10
CA PRO A 299 15.52 4.39 21.32
C PRO A 299 16.22 3.03 21.38
N VAL A 300 16.15 2.36 22.53
CA VAL A 300 16.61 0.98 22.68
C VAL A 300 15.82 0.06 21.75
N PHE A 301 16.50 -0.91 21.12
CA PHE A 301 15.83 -1.93 20.32
C PHE A 301 15.07 -2.90 21.23
N GLN A 302 13.77 -3.05 20.98
CA GLN A 302 12.82 -3.96 21.66
C GLN A 302 12.08 -4.81 20.62
#